data_AF-A0A1Y3AST0-F1
#
_entry.id   AF-A0A1Y3AST0-F1
#
_cell.length_a   1.000
_cell.length_b   1.000
_cell.length_c   1.000
_cell.angle_alpha   90.00
_cell.angle_beta   90.00
_cell.angle_gamma   90.00
#
_symmetry.space_group_name_H-M   'P 1'
#
loop_
_entity.id
_entity.type
_entity.pdbx_description
1 polymer ?
#
loop_
_entity_poly.entity_id
_entity_poly.type
_entity_poly.pdbx_seq_one_letter_code
_entity_poly.pdbx_strand_id
1 'polypeptide(L)'
;SLPDSGVIEYLSRGRISVEHPDFKKLAYKLCLRKVCPVVDQNEKEYTHSFDIVKAYTDGVLPFTNYTFDFRGVIDYIFCSRRLFSVLGVLGPLDTSWFSKHRIPGCPHHYIPSDHFPIVAELELLTKKSLAELEKQKQQQQEKNLENKSGNNNNNNSGNNSNGHIRR
;
A
#
# COMPACT_ATOMS: atom_id res chain seq x y z
N SER A 1 -3.90 -9.32 11.34
CA SER A 1 -3.81 -7.98 11.96
C SER A 1 -4.38 -6.95 11.01
N LEU A 2 -5.14 -5.97 11.48
CA LEU A 2 -5.72 -4.93 10.62
C LEU A 2 -4.63 -3.97 10.08
N PRO A 3 -4.88 -3.22 8.99
CA PRO A 3 -3.88 -2.36 8.36
C PRO A 3 -3.28 -1.28 9.27
N ASP A 4 -4.02 -0.85 10.29
CA ASP A 4 -3.66 0.15 11.29
C ASP A 4 -2.98 -0.43 12.55
N SER A 5 -2.78 -1.75 12.59
CA SER A 5 -2.14 -2.41 13.73
C SER A 5 -0.62 -2.18 13.77
N GLY A 6 -0.05 -2.31 14.98
CA GLY A 6 1.39 -2.27 15.21
C GLY A 6 2.16 -3.35 14.45
N VAL A 7 1.53 -4.50 14.16
CA VAL A 7 2.15 -5.55 13.33
C VAL A 7 2.44 -5.02 11.91
N ILE A 8 1.47 -4.35 11.31
CA ILE A 8 1.62 -3.80 9.95
C ILE A 8 2.53 -2.58 9.96
N GLU A 9 2.47 -1.75 11.00
CA GLU A 9 3.43 -0.66 11.20
C GLU A 9 4.87 -1.20 11.24
N TYR A 10 5.14 -2.16 12.12
CA TYR A 10 6.47 -2.74 12.32
C TYR A 10 7.02 -3.29 11.00
N LEU A 11 6.26 -4.15 10.31
CA LEU A 11 6.67 -4.76 9.05
C LEU A 11 6.87 -3.74 7.91
N SER A 12 6.05 -2.69 7.86
CA SER A 12 6.10 -1.69 6.78
C SER A 12 7.17 -0.63 7.00
N ARG A 13 7.41 -0.24 8.25
CA ARG A 13 8.37 0.82 8.63
C ARG A 13 9.75 0.28 9.00
N GLY A 14 9.87 -1.02 9.27
CA GLY A 14 11.10 -1.60 9.82
C GLY A 14 11.31 -1.35 11.31
N ARG A 15 10.36 -0.68 11.97
CA ARG A 15 10.46 -0.26 13.36
C ARG A 15 9.12 -0.01 14.02
N ILE A 16 9.08 -0.12 15.34
CA ILE A 16 7.90 0.18 16.18
C ILE A 16 8.35 0.64 17.57
N SER A 17 7.60 1.57 18.18
CA SER A 17 7.86 2.03 19.55
C SER A 17 7.65 0.91 20.58
N VAL A 18 8.53 0.81 21.59
CA VAL A 18 8.38 -0.15 22.70
C VAL A 18 7.19 0.20 23.63
N GLU A 19 6.63 1.41 23.50
CA GLU A 19 5.41 1.86 24.17
C GLU A 19 4.15 1.77 23.27
N HIS A 20 4.24 1.13 22.10
CA HIS A 20 3.09 1.01 21.19
C HIS A 20 1.85 0.39 21.88
N PRO A 21 0.63 0.93 21.68
CA PRO A 21 -0.57 0.49 22.39
C PRO A 21 -0.90 -1.00 22.24
N ASP A 22 -0.55 -1.61 21.11
CA ASP A 22 -0.73 -3.06 20.88
C ASP A 22 0.04 -3.95 21.87
N PHE A 23 1.07 -3.43 22.54
CA PHE A 23 1.74 -4.13 23.64
C PHE A 23 0.92 -4.16 24.94
N LYS A 24 -0.20 -3.42 25.02
CA LYS A 24 -1.16 -3.41 26.13
C LYS A 24 -0.52 -3.19 27.52
N LYS A 25 0.59 -2.44 27.58
CA LYS A 25 1.40 -2.20 28.79
C LYS A 25 1.93 -3.49 29.45
N LEU A 26 2.00 -4.59 28.71
CA LEU A 26 2.51 -5.87 29.20
C LEU A 26 4.05 -5.81 29.26
N ALA A 27 4.63 -6.56 30.20
CA ALA A 27 6.07 -6.57 30.46
C ALA A 27 6.87 -7.39 29.42
N TYR A 28 6.51 -7.30 28.14
CA TYR A 28 7.23 -7.96 27.04
C TYR A 28 8.62 -7.38 26.77
N LYS A 29 8.95 -6.23 27.39
CA LYS A 29 10.22 -5.53 27.16
C LYS A 29 11.45 -6.43 27.29
N LEU A 30 11.47 -7.28 28.32
CA LEU A 30 12.61 -8.17 28.61
C LEU A 30 12.73 -9.32 27.61
N CYS A 31 11.63 -9.87 27.10
CA CYS A 31 11.66 -10.97 26.14
C CYS A 31 11.87 -10.47 24.71
N LEU A 32 11.20 -9.39 24.31
CA LEU A 32 11.32 -8.82 22.96
C LEU A 32 12.73 -8.31 22.67
N ARG A 33 13.45 -7.78 23.67
CA ARG A 33 14.86 -7.41 23.52
C ARG A 33 15.77 -8.59 23.10
N LYS A 34 15.39 -9.83 23.41
CA LYS A 34 16.19 -11.02 23.06
C LYS A 34 15.95 -11.50 21.63
N VAL A 35 14.79 -11.19 21.05
CA VAL A 35 14.36 -11.71 19.73
C VAL A 35 14.31 -10.63 18.66
N CYS A 36 14.18 -9.36 19.05
CA CYS A 36 14.22 -8.21 18.16
C CYS A 36 15.56 -7.49 18.34
N PRO A 37 16.32 -7.25 17.26
CA PRO A 37 17.45 -6.32 17.30
C PRO A 37 16.97 -4.94 17.77
N VAL A 38 17.55 -4.46 18.88
CA VAL A 38 17.37 -3.08 19.37
C VAL A 38 18.51 -2.26 18.79
N VAL A 39 18.21 -1.30 17.91
CA VAL A 39 19.25 -0.61 17.11
C VAL A 39 19.32 0.89 17.38
N ASP A 40 18.39 1.51 18.12
CA ASP A 40 18.60 2.91 18.52
C ASP A 40 19.38 2.98 19.85
N GLN A 41 20.31 3.93 19.91
CA GLN A 41 21.10 4.29 21.09
C GLN A 41 20.23 4.63 22.32
N ASN A 42 18.92 4.81 22.12
CA ASN A 42 17.94 5.18 23.14
C ASN A 42 17.02 4.04 23.62
N GLU A 43 17.11 2.81 23.07
CA GLU A 43 16.25 1.65 23.44
C GLU A 43 14.72 1.87 23.32
N LYS A 44 14.25 2.85 22.54
CA LYS A 44 12.82 3.23 22.44
C LYS A 44 12.05 2.52 21.31
N GLU A 45 12.74 1.82 20.43
CA GLU A 45 12.13 1.17 19.27
C GLU A 45 12.66 -0.27 19.10
N TYR A 46 11.77 -1.20 18.72
CA TYR A 46 12.15 -2.49 18.14
C TYR A 46 12.31 -2.33 16.64
N THR A 47 13.30 -2.99 16.03
CA THR A 47 13.62 -2.83 14.61
C THR A 47 13.86 -4.15 13.90
N HIS A 48 13.66 -4.16 12.57
CA HIS A 48 14.15 -5.21 11.68
C HIS A 48 14.85 -4.61 10.45
N SER A 49 15.78 -5.36 9.87
CA SER A 49 16.56 -4.91 8.70
C SER A 49 15.93 -5.24 7.35
N PHE A 50 14.82 -5.98 7.33
CA PHE A 50 14.14 -6.32 6.08
C PHE A 50 13.53 -5.07 5.41
N ASP A 51 13.97 -4.78 4.19
CA ASP A 51 13.36 -3.78 3.30
C ASP A 51 12.23 -4.44 2.51
N ILE A 52 11.06 -4.55 3.16
CA ILE A 52 9.87 -5.22 2.62
C ILE A 52 8.76 -4.22 2.30
N VAL A 53 7.85 -4.64 1.43
CA VAL A 53 6.67 -3.89 1.03
C VAL A 53 5.50 -4.85 0.82
N LYS A 54 4.27 -4.37 1.04
CA LYS A 54 3.05 -5.11 0.73
C LYS A 54 2.88 -5.22 -0.78
N ALA A 55 2.55 -6.40 -1.28
CA ALA A 55 2.20 -6.58 -2.69
C ALA A 55 0.87 -5.87 -3.02
N TYR A 56 -0.10 -5.94 -2.11
CA TYR A 56 -1.36 -5.21 -2.19
C TYR A 56 -1.20 -3.82 -1.56
N THR A 57 -1.45 -2.77 -2.34
CA THR A 57 -1.56 -1.40 -1.81
C THR A 57 -2.86 -1.23 -1.03
N ASP A 58 -2.85 -0.27 -0.10
CA ASP A 58 -4.03 0.00 0.72
C ASP A 58 -5.22 0.44 -0.14
N GLY A 59 -6.39 -0.14 0.14
CA GLY A 59 -7.63 0.13 -0.58
C GLY A 59 -7.88 -0.75 -1.82
N VAL A 60 -6.94 -1.62 -2.22
CA VAL A 60 -7.18 -2.54 -3.37
C VAL A 60 -8.22 -3.61 -3.02
N LEU A 61 -8.10 -4.21 -1.84
CA LEU A 61 -9.06 -5.20 -1.33
C LEU A 61 -9.88 -4.59 -0.20
N PRO A 62 -11.22 -4.71 -0.21
CA PRO A 62 -12.05 -4.25 0.90
C PRO A 62 -11.94 -5.15 2.13
N PHE A 63 -11.67 -6.44 1.91
CA PHE A 63 -11.47 -7.45 2.95
C PHE A 63 -10.73 -8.66 2.38
N THR A 64 -10.03 -9.39 3.25
CA THR A 64 -9.48 -10.72 2.96
C THR A 64 -10.18 -11.79 3.77
N ASN A 65 -10.73 -11.43 4.94
CA ASN A 65 -11.64 -12.26 5.72
C ASN A 65 -13.06 -11.67 5.68
N TYR A 66 -14.07 -12.51 5.48
CA TYR A 66 -15.47 -12.11 5.40
C TYR A 66 -16.35 -13.08 6.17
N THR A 67 -16.66 -12.73 7.41
CA THR A 67 -17.63 -13.43 8.27
C THR A 67 -18.82 -12.52 8.57
N PHE A 68 -19.77 -13.03 9.35
CA PHE A 68 -20.90 -12.23 9.82
C PHE A 68 -20.45 -11.09 10.75
N ASP A 69 -19.62 -11.42 11.75
CA ASP A 69 -19.20 -10.49 12.80
C ASP A 69 -17.98 -9.65 12.43
N PHE A 70 -17.14 -10.15 11.52
CA PHE A 70 -15.89 -9.50 11.17
C PHE A 70 -15.62 -9.51 9.66
N ARG A 71 -15.25 -8.35 9.15
CA ARG A 71 -14.81 -8.16 7.76
C ARG A 71 -13.62 -7.22 7.77
N GLY A 72 -12.51 -7.64 7.18
CA GLY A 72 -11.32 -6.81 7.16
C GLY A 72 -10.17 -7.44 6.42
N VAL A 73 -9.14 -6.64 6.18
CA VAL A 73 -7.87 -7.09 5.60
C VAL A 73 -6.97 -7.57 6.73
N ILE A 74 -6.74 -8.88 6.78
CA ILE A 74 -5.87 -9.51 7.78
C ILE A 74 -4.82 -10.45 7.18
N ASP A 75 -4.84 -10.63 5.85
CA ASP A 75 -3.91 -11.45 5.09
C ASP A 75 -3.05 -10.56 4.19
N TYR A 76 -1.74 -10.83 4.13
CA TYR A 76 -0.78 -9.98 3.43
C TYR A 76 0.29 -10.83 2.74
N ILE A 77 0.73 -10.36 1.56
CA ILE A 77 1.96 -10.82 0.92
C ILE A 77 2.97 -9.69 1.05
N PHE A 78 4.06 -9.93 1.78
CA PHE A 78 5.21 -9.03 1.82
C PHE A 78 6.32 -9.55 0.92
N CYS A 79 6.94 -8.67 0.15
CA CYS A 79 8.09 -9.00 -0.69
C CYS A 79 9.24 -8.01 -0.45
N SER A 80 10.47 -8.46 -0.70
CA SER A 80 11.65 -7.59 -0.57
C SER A 80 11.64 -6.53 -1.67
N ARG A 81 11.56 -5.26 -1.27
CA ARG A 81 11.43 -4.10 -2.17
C ARG A 81 12.55 -4.00 -3.20
N ARG A 82 13.76 -4.47 -2.84
CA ARG A 82 14.95 -4.43 -3.70
C ARG A 82 15.07 -5.62 -4.65
N LEU A 83 14.39 -6.72 -4.34
CA LEU A 83 14.51 -7.97 -5.10
C LEU A 83 13.28 -8.25 -5.95
N PHE A 84 12.13 -7.66 -5.63
CA PHE A 84 10.90 -7.94 -6.35
C PHE A 84 10.22 -6.67 -6.86
N SER A 85 9.69 -6.76 -8.06
CA SER A 85 8.68 -5.83 -8.60
C SER A 85 7.32 -6.52 -8.59
N VAL A 86 6.27 -5.80 -8.21
CA VAL A 86 4.89 -6.32 -8.26
C VAL A 86 4.33 -5.98 -9.65
N LEU A 87 4.10 -7.00 -10.47
CA LEU A 87 3.55 -6.83 -11.82
C LEU A 87 2.04 -6.66 -11.79
N GLY A 88 1.37 -7.41 -10.91
CA GLY A 88 -0.08 -7.39 -10.78
C GLY A 88 -0.55 -8.14 -9.54
N VAL A 89 -1.81 -7.91 -9.18
CA VAL A 89 -2.47 -8.60 -8.07
C VAL A 89 -3.89 -8.99 -8.48
N LEU A 90 -4.40 -10.09 -7.90
CA LEU A 90 -5.80 -10.47 -8.09
C LEU A 90 -6.70 -9.44 -7.39
N GLY A 91 -7.60 -8.83 -8.15
CA GLY A 91 -8.54 -7.84 -7.65
C GLY A 91 -9.58 -8.40 -6.67
N PRO A 92 -10.40 -7.53 -6.07
CA PRO A 92 -11.42 -7.95 -5.11
C PRO A 92 -12.51 -8.78 -5.78
N LEU A 93 -13.18 -9.61 -4.97
CA LEU A 93 -14.42 -10.24 -5.39
C LEU A 93 -15.52 -9.18 -5.53
N ASP A 94 -16.45 -9.44 -6.46
CA ASP A 94 -17.60 -8.57 -6.69
C ASP A 94 -18.51 -8.53 -5.46
N THR A 95 -18.45 -7.44 -4.70
CA THR A 95 -19.26 -7.23 -3.51
C THR A 95 -20.76 -7.19 -3.82
N SER A 96 -21.14 -6.80 -5.04
CA SER A 96 -22.54 -6.78 -5.47
C SER A 96 -23.12 -8.20 -5.59
N TRP A 97 -22.29 -9.18 -5.95
CA TRP A 97 -22.69 -10.58 -6.00
C TRP A 97 -23.08 -11.10 -4.61
N PHE A 98 -22.32 -10.76 -3.56
CA PHE A 98 -22.64 -11.13 -2.18
C PHE A 98 -23.97 -10.51 -1.72
N SER A 99 -24.19 -9.23 -2.01
CA SER A 99 -25.44 -8.55 -1.69
C SER A 99 -26.64 -9.17 -2.42
N LYS A 100 -26.49 -9.45 -3.73
CA LYS A 100 -27.54 -10.06 -4.56
C LYS A 100 -27.94 -11.44 -4.05
N HIS A 101 -26.99 -12.26 -3.63
CA HIS A 101 -27.23 -13.62 -3.12
C HIS A 101 -27.46 -13.66 -1.60
N ARG A 102 -27.49 -12.50 -0.94
CA ARG A 102 -27.71 -12.36 0.51
C ARG A 102 -26.74 -13.21 1.32
N ILE A 103 -25.46 -13.23 0.93
CA ILE A 103 -24.41 -13.98 1.64
C ILE A 103 -23.83 -13.08 2.73
N PRO A 104 -24.18 -13.32 4.01
CA PRO A 104 -23.84 -12.39 5.08
C PRO A 104 -22.43 -12.63 5.65
N GLY A 105 -21.82 -13.76 5.32
CA GLY A 105 -20.49 -14.20 5.74
C GLY A 105 -20.09 -15.49 5.02
N CYS A 106 -18.84 -15.87 5.14
CA CYS A 106 -18.27 -17.13 4.67
C CYS A 106 -17.73 -17.93 5.89
N PRO A 107 -17.52 -19.26 5.78
CA PRO A 107 -17.68 -20.10 4.59
C PRO A 107 -19.15 -20.22 4.13
N HIS A 108 -19.34 -20.55 2.86
CA HIS A 108 -20.62 -20.72 2.17
C HIS A 108 -20.53 -21.92 1.21
N HIS A 109 -21.65 -22.52 0.77
CA HIS A 109 -21.58 -23.74 -0.06
C HIS A 109 -20.82 -23.56 -1.40
N TYR A 110 -20.72 -22.33 -1.92
CA TYR A 110 -19.88 -21.98 -3.08
C TYR A 110 -18.49 -21.45 -2.71
N ILE A 111 -18.24 -21.12 -1.43
CA ILE A 111 -17.02 -20.47 -0.95
C ILE A 111 -16.51 -21.24 0.27
N PRO A 112 -15.52 -22.12 0.11
CA PRO A 112 -15.16 -23.10 1.13
C PRO A 112 -14.41 -22.54 2.34
N SER A 113 -14.02 -21.25 2.33
CA SER A 113 -13.30 -20.59 3.41
C SER A 113 -13.90 -19.22 3.70
N ASP A 114 -13.76 -18.75 4.93
CA ASP A 114 -14.02 -17.38 5.35
C ASP A 114 -12.92 -16.39 4.93
N HIS A 115 -11.79 -16.89 4.44
CA HIS A 115 -10.72 -16.12 3.82
C HIS A 115 -10.75 -16.24 2.29
N PHE A 116 -10.54 -15.11 1.62
CA PHE A 116 -10.38 -15.06 0.18
C PHE A 116 -8.90 -15.14 -0.21
N PRO A 117 -8.56 -15.91 -1.26
CA PRO A 117 -7.18 -16.02 -1.71
C PRO A 117 -6.68 -14.68 -2.21
N ILE A 118 -5.50 -14.29 -1.73
CA ILE A 118 -4.72 -13.17 -2.26
C ILE A 118 -3.63 -13.72 -3.17
N VAL A 119 -3.45 -13.11 -4.34
CA VAL A 119 -2.52 -13.58 -5.37
C VAL A 119 -1.77 -12.38 -5.93
N ALA A 120 -0.44 -12.50 -6.01
CA ALA A 120 0.42 -11.48 -6.59
C ALA A 120 1.34 -12.11 -7.64
N GLU A 121 1.48 -11.43 -8.76
CA GLU A 121 2.49 -11.72 -9.78
C GLU A 121 3.73 -10.88 -9.47
N LEU A 122 4.86 -11.55 -9.21
CA LEU A 122 6.10 -10.92 -8.80
C LEU A 122 7.20 -11.21 -9.81
N GLU A 123 7.93 -10.17 -10.20
CA GLU A 123 9.16 -10.29 -10.98
C GLU A 123 10.37 -10.23 -10.05
N LEU A 124 11.25 -11.23 -10.11
CA LEU A 124 12.54 -11.20 -9.42
C LEU A 124 13.51 -10.31 -10.20
N LEU A 125 13.93 -9.22 -9.56
CA LEU A 125 14.83 -8.24 -10.13
C LEU A 125 16.28 -8.75 -10.08
N THR A 126 16.87 -8.85 -11.26
CA THR A 126 18.31 -9.11 -11.43
C THR A 126 19.05 -7.78 -11.53
N LYS A 127 20.38 -7.80 -11.38
CA LYS A 127 21.21 -6.59 -11.60
C LYS A 127 20.93 -5.91 -12.94
N LYS A 128 20.60 -6.69 -13.98
CA LYS A 128 20.26 -6.18 -15.30
C LYS A 128 18.89 -5.48 -15.33
N SER A 129 17.86 -6.06 -14.71
CA SER A 129 16.52 -5.45 -14.69
C SER A 129 16.49 -4.20 -13.82
N LEU A 130 17.27 -4.15 -12.73
CA LEU A 130 17.42 -2.95 -11.89
C LEU A 130 17.95 -1.75 -12.69
N ALA A 131 19.00 -1.96 -13.49
CA ALA A 131 19.56 -0.91 -14.33
C ALA A 131 18.57 -0.40 -15.40
N GLU A 132 17.71 -1.28 -15.91
CA GLU A 132 16.68 -0.90 -16.88
C GLU A 132 15.54 -0.10 -16.23
N LEU A 133 15.11 -0.50 -15.03
CA LEU A 133 14.11 0.22 -14.22
C LEU A 133 14.57 1.63 -13.84
N GLU A 134 15.84 1.80 -13.49
CA GLU A 134 16.43 3.11 -13.18
C GLU A 134 16.38 4.03 -14.40
N LYS A 135 16.76 3.53 -15.59
CA LYS A 135 16.66 4.28 -16.85
C LYS A 135 15.22 4.70 -17.17
N GLN A 136 14.25 3.79 -17.00
CA GLN A 136 12.83 4.08 -17.27
C GLN A 136 12.28 5.16 -16.32
N LYS A 137 12.64 5.12 -15.03
CA LYS A 137 12.24 6.15 -14.05
C LYS A 137 12.81 7.52 -14.41
N GLN A 138 14.05 7.57 -14.87
CA GLN A 138 14.72 8.81 -15.26
C GLN A 138 14.05 9.44 -16.50
N GLN A 139 13.74 8.63 -17.51
CA GLN A 139 13.01 9.08 -18.71
C GLN A 139 11.58 9.55 -18.41
N GLN A 140 10.87 8.90 -17.48
CA GLN A 140 9.53 9.36 -17.06
C GLN A 140 9.58 10.69 -16.31
N GLN A 141 10.61 10.93 -15.48
CA GLN A 141 10.79 12.21 -14.80
C GLN A 141 11.06 13.34 -15.79
N GLU A 142 11.91 13.11 -16.79
CA GLU A 142 12.20 14.09 -17.85
C GLU A 142 10.96 14.45 -18.67
N LYS A 143 10.17 13.46 -19.11
CA LYS A 143 8.90 13.70 -19.82
C LYS A 143 7.88 14.47 -18.97
N ASN A 144 7.83 14.22 -17.66
CA ASN A 144 6.94 14.95 -16.75
C ASN A 144 7.38 16.40 -16.51
N LEU A 145 8.68 16.70 -16.63
CA LEU A 145 9.22 18.07 -16.56
C LEU A 145 8.94 18.85 -17.85
N GLU A 146 9.07 18.22 -19.02
CA GLU A 146 8.74 18.83 -20.32
C GLU A 146 7.26 19.19 -20.42
N ASN A 147 6.36 18.30 -19.98
CA ASN A 147 4.91 18.56 -19.98
C ASN A 147 4.49 19.68 -19.02
N LYS A 148 5.25 19.94 -17.95
CA LYS A 148 5.02 21.10 -17.06
C LYS A 148 5.48 22.43 -17.67
N SER A 149 6.49 22.43 -18.54
CA SER A 149 6.98 23.64 -19.21
C SER A 149 6.06 24.08 -20.37
N GLY A 150 5.34 23.15 -21.00
CA GLY A 150 4.45 23.45 -22.13
C GLY A 150 3.11 24.13 -21.79
N ASN A 151 2.70 24.15 -20.51
CA ASN A 151 1.33 24.54 -20.14
C ASN A 151 1.19 25.96 -19.53
N ASN A 152 2.23 26.80 -19.62
CA ASN A 152 2.24 28.14 -19.01
C ASN A 152 1.98 29.32 -19.99
N ASN A 153 1.67 29.05 -21.26
CA ASN A 153 1.36 30.11 -22.23
C ASN A 153 -0.07 29.97 -22.75
N ASN A 154 -1.04 30.51 -22.00
CA ASN A 154 -2.25 31.14 -22.55
C ASN A 154 -3.12 31.65 -21.40
N ASN A 155 -2.98 32.94 -21.08
CA ASN A 155 -4.08 33.80 -20.63
C ASN A 155 -3.56 35.24 -20.54
N ASN A 156 -3.51 35.92 -21.69
CA ASN A 156 -3.65 37.37 -21.70
C ASN A 156 -4.16 37.83 -23.07
N SER A 157 -5.47 38.00 -23.18
CA SER A 157 -6.03 38.87 -24.22
C SER A 157 -7.08 39.74 -23.56
N GLY A 158 -6.72 41.02 -23.43
CA GLY A 158 -7.52 42.06 -22.81
C GLY A 158 -8.74 42.41 -23.65
N ASN A 159 -9.88 42.53 -22.97
CA ASN A 159 -11.04 43.20 -23.52
C ASN A 159 -10.81 44.71 -23.47
N ASN A 160 -10.62 45.31 -24.65
CA ASN A 160 -10.82 46.74 -24.83
C ASN A 160 -11.30 47.02 -26.26
N SER A 161 -12.56 47.41 -26.42
CA SER A 161 -12.97 48.30 -27.52
C SER A 161 -14.29 48.99 -27.21
N ASN A 162 -14.20 50.31 -27.11
CA ASN A 162 -15.30 51.26 -27.15
C ASN A 162 -15.76 51.47 -28.61
N GLY A 163 -17.08 51.57 -28.79
CA GLY A 163 -17.70 52.68 -29.53
C GLY A 163 -18.09 52.47 -31.00
N HIS A 164 -19.40 52.43 -31.26
CA HIS A 164 -19.97 53.19 -32.39
C HIS A 164 -21.42 53.62 -32.16
N ILE A 165 -21.67 54.90 -32.43
CA ILE A 165 -22.95 55.63 -32.41
C ILE A 165 -23.54 55.56 -33.84
N ARG A 166 -24.87 55.42 -34.00
CA ARG A 166 -25.74 56.38 -34.73
C ARG A 166 -27.17 55.88 -35.00
N ARG A 167 -28.09 56.81 -34.69
CA ARG A 167 -29.48 57.04 -35.11
C ARG A 167 -30.57 56.17 -34.49
#